data_AF-A0A6N3H8W7-F1
#
_entry.id   AF-A0A6N3H8W7-F1
#
_cell.length_a   1.000
_cell.length_b   1.000
_cell.length_c   1.000
_cell.angle_alpha   90.00
_cell.angle_beta   90.00
_cell.angle_gamma   90.00
#
_symmetry.space_group_name_H-M   'P 1'
#
loop_
_entity.id
_entity.type
_entity.pdbx_description
1 polymer ?
#
loop_
_entity_poly.entity_id
_entity_poly.type
_entity_poly.pdbx_seq_one_letter_code
_entity_poly.pdbx_strand_id
1 'polypeptide(L)'
;MGIMPMFDKGAILNPVAAFQKQLELAFVTLLKYMGEKLAKYAKDNHNYQDQTGNLTNSIGYAVVQNKEIVYYGGSDQPGEGAEAMLEAAMKYAATLPNTFSLIIVAGMNYAAYVEAKGYNVILPAELKAKSELPAEINKLVMKANKKAIELFGNAA
;
A
#
# COMPACT_ATOMS: atom_id res chain seq x y z
N MET A 1 -4.50 -31.87 45.88
CA MET A 1 -4.63 -30.43 45.53
C MET A 1 -4.30 -30.28 44.06
N GLY A 2 -5.21 -29.72 43.27
CA GLY A 2 -4.99 -29.50 41.83
C GLY A 2 -4.11 -28.28 41.58
N ILE A 3 -3.30 -28.33 40.52
CA ILE A 3 -2.52 -27.18 40.05
C ILE A 3 -3.53 -26.12 39.56
N MET A 4 -3.60 -24.97 40.24
CA MET A 4 -4.35 -23.82 39.75
C MET A 4 -3.46 -23.00 38.81
N PRO A 5 -3.91 -22.68 37.59
CA PRO A 5 -3.18 -21.77 36.72
C PRO A 5 -3.12 -20.38 37.38
N MET A 6 -1.91 -19.82 37.49
CA MET A 6 -1.67 -18.47 38.05
C MET A 6 -1.84 -17.34 37.00
N PHE A 7 -2.33 -17.65 35.81
CA PHE A 7 -2.48 -16.69 34.72
C PHE A 7 -3.95 -16.50 34.33
N ASP A 8 -4.29 -15.29 33.91
CA ASP A 8 -5.62 -14.95 33.42
C ASP A 8 -5.89 -15.61 32.05
N LYS A 9 -7.16 -15.90 31.73
CA LYS A 9 -7.57 -16.53 30.47
C LYS A 9 -7.14 -15.71 29.23
N GLY A 10 -6.91 -14.40 29.38
CA GLY A 10 -6.42 -13.51 28.32
C GLY A 10 -4.90 -13.33 28.25
N ALA A 11 -4.12 -13.97 29.12
CA ALA A 11 -2.67 -13.72 29.24
C ALA A 11 -1.86 -14.01 27.97
N ILE A 12 -2.36 -14.89 27.09
CA ILE A 12 -1.71 -15.24 25.81
C ILE A 12 -2.40 -14.52 24.65
N LEU A 13 -3.74 -14.47 24.64
CA LEU A 13 -4.50 -13.90 23.53
C LEU A 13 -4.30 -12.38 23.38
N ASN A 14 -4.25 -11.65 24.50
CA ASN A 14 -4.13 -10.19 24.47
C ASN A 14 -2.78 -9.72 23.87
N PRO A 15 -1.62 -10.28 24.27
CA PRO A 15 -0.34 -9.94 23.63
C PRO A 15 -0.28 -10.28 22.13
N VAL A 16 -0.83 -11.43 21.72
CA VAL A 16 -0.86 -11.84 20.31
C VAL A 16 -1.73 -10.89 19.48
N ALA A 17 -2.92 -10.54 19.97
CA ALA A 17 -3.79 -9.58 19.30
C ALA A 17 -3.16 -8.18 19.20
N ALA A 18 -2.49 -7.73 20.27
CA ALA A 18 -1.74 -6.47 20.26
C ALA A 18 -0.61 -6.48 19.23
N PHE A 19 0.14 -7.59 19.15
CA PHE A 19 1.20 -7.77 18.16
C PHE A 19 0.67 -7.79 16.73
N GLN A 20 -0.44 -8.50 16.47
CA GLN A 20 -1.11 -8.49 15.17
C GLN A 20 -1.46 -7.06 14.75
N LYS A 21 -2.10 -6.28 15.63
CA LYS A 21 -2.46 -4.90 15.34
C LYS A 21 -1.24 -4.02 15.03
N GLN A 22 -0.13 -4.22 15.73
CA GLN A 22 1.12 -3.52 15.44
C GLN A 22 1.69 -3.92 14.07
N LEU A 23 1.60 -5.19 13.71
CA LEU A 23 2.05 -5.69 12.41
C LEU A 23 1.20 -5.12 11.26
N GLU A 24 -0.13 -5.07 11.43
CA GLU A 24 -1.04 -4.45 10.47
C GLU A 24 -0.71 -2.96 10.27
N LEU A 25 -0.49 -2.21 11.34
CA LEU A 25 -0.06 -0.80 11.28
C LEU A 25 1.29 -0.63 10.58
N ALA A 26 2.25 -1.52 10.85
CA ALA A 26 3.55 -1.51 10.19
C ALA A 26 3.42 -1.82 8.69
N PHE A 27 2.54 -2.74 8.31
CA PHE A 27 2.27 -3.09 6.92
C PHE A 27 1.63 -1.91 6.17
N VAL A 28 0.61 -1.27 6.76
CA VAL A 28 0.01 -0.04 6.19
C VAL A 28 1.05 1.05 6.04
N THR A 29 1.90 1.28 7.05
CA THR A 29 3.00 2.25 6.97
C THR A 29 3.97 1.96 5.83
N LEU A 30 4.34 0.69 5.64
CA LEU A 30 5.18 0.26 4.52
C LEU A 30 4.52 0.55 3.17
N LEU A 31 3.24 0.20 3.02
CA LEU A 31 2.51 0.44 1.77
C LEU A 31 2.35 1.92 1.47
N LYS A 32 2.15 2.78 2.49
CA LYS A 32 2.15 4.24 2.33
C LYS A 32 3.50 4.75 1.82
N TYR A 33 4.59 4.32 2.44
CA TYR A 33 5.94 4.70 2.00
C TYR A 33 6.20 4.27 0.54
N MET A 34 5.86 3.03 0.21
CA MET A 34 6.01 2.52 -1.16
C MET A 34 5.10 3.27 -2.15
N GLY A 35 3.87 3.58 -1.76
CA GLY A 35 2.92 4.36 -2.54
C GLY A 35 3.45 5.75 -2.90
N GLU A 36 3.89 6.52 -1.90
CA GLU A 36 4.51 7.85 -2.13
C GLU A 36 5.72 7.74 -3.07
N LYS A 37 6.61 6.79 -2.80
CA LYS A 37 7.83 6.58 -3.58
C LYS A 37 7.51 6.28 -5.05
N LEU A 38 6.54 5.41 -5.30
CA LEU A 38 6.17 4.97 -6.64
C LEU A 38 5.37 6.03 -7.41
N ALA A 39 4.42 6.70 -6.75
CA ALA A 39 3.69 7.81 -7.36
C ALA A 39 4.63 8.96 -7.73
N LYS A 40 5.54 9.33 -6.81
CA LYS A 40 6.59 10.31 -7.10
C LYS A 40 7.48 9.86 -8.25
N TYR A 41 7.89 8.60 -8.28
CA TYR A 41 8.72 8.07 -9.36
C TYR A 41 8.03 8.17 -10.73
N ALA A 42 6.74 7.82 -10.82
CA ALA A 42 5.97 7.97 -12.06
C ALA A 42 5.93 9.43 -12.52
N LYS A 43 5.62 10.38 -11.60
CA LYS A 43 5.61 11.81 -11.91
C LYS A 43 6.98 12.33 -12.34
N ASP A 44 8.04 12.00 -11.61
CA ASP A 44 9.39 12.50 -11.92
C ASP A 44 9.93 11.93 -13.26
N ASN A 45 9.39 10.81 -13.76
CA ASN A 45 9.84 10.13 -14.98
C ASN A 45 8.85 10.24 -16.15
N HIS A 46 7.80 11.06 -16.04
CA HIS A 46 6.90 11.29 -17.15
C HIS A 46 7.61 12.02 -18.29
N ASN A 47 7.21 11.76 -19.53
CA ASN A 47 7.81 12.37 -20.73
C ASN A 47 6.76 12.95 -21.70
N TYR A 48 5.51 13.07 -21.25
CA TYR A 48 4.44 13.76 -21.98
C TYR A 48 4.36 15.24 -21.58
N GLN A 49 3.79 16.06 -22.47
CA GLN A 49 3.44 17.44 -22.17
C GLN A 49 2.07 17.48 -21.48
N ASP A 50 2.04 17.83 -20.20
CA ASP A 50 0.79 18.02 -19.46
C ASP A 50 0.34 19.48 -19.56
N GLN A 51 -0.70 19.75 -20.34
CA GLN A 51 -1.17 21.12 -20.57
C GLN A 51 -2.05 21.64 -19.43
N THR A 52 -2.90 20.77 -18.86
CA THR A 52 -3.83 21.14 -17.79
C THR A 52 -3.30 20.76 -16.41
N GLY A 53 -2.30 19.87 -16.34
CA GLY A 53 -1.81 19.29 -15.09
C GLY A 53 -2.65 18.09 -14.61
N ASN A 54 -3.78 17.80 -15.26
CA ASN A 54 -4.72 16.79 -14.78
C ASN A 54 -4.15 15.37 -14.86
N LEU A 55 -3.39 15.04 -15.90
CA LEU A 55 -2.85 13.70 -16.07
C LEU A 55 -1.86 13.38 -14.96
N THR A 56 -0.88 14.26 -14.75
CA THR A 56 0.16 14.08 -13.73
C THR A 56 -0.42 14.17 -12.34
N ASN A 57 -1.37 15.07 -12.09
CA ASN A 57 -2.04 15.18 -10.80
C ASN A 57 -2.99 14.00 -10.52
N SER A 58 -3.40 13.25 -11.56
CA SER A 58 -4.14 12.00 -11.40
C SER A 58 -3.28 10.78 -11.10
N ILE A 59 -1.95 10.93 -11.13
CA ILE A 59 -1.01 9.88 -10.70
C ILE A 59 -0.95 9.92 -9.17
N GLY A 60 -1.41 8.85 -8.54
CA GLY A 60 -1.43 8.71 -7.10
C GLY A 60 -1.44 7.26 -6.66
N TYR A 61 -1.78 7.04 -5.39
CA TYR A 61 -1.88 5.70 -4.83
C TYR A 61 -2.95 5.60 -3.76
N ALA A 62 -3.40 4.36 -3.52
CA ALA A 62 -4.29 4.01 -2.43
C ALA A 62 -3.80 2.73 -1.72
N VAL A 63 -3.80 2.75 -0.40
CA VAL A 63 -3.62 1.57 0.45
C VAL A 63 -4.99 1.02 0.77
N VAL A 64 -5.20 -0.24 0.40
CA VAL A 64 -6.45 -0.95 0.57
C VAL A 64 -6.28 -2.05 1.60
N GLN A 65 -7.22 -2.15 2.53
CA GLN A 65 -7.36 -3.26 3.45
C GLN A 65 -8.78 -3.79 3.32
N ASN A 66 -8.94 -5.07 2.97
CA ASN A 66 -10.25 -5.72 2.87
C ASN A 66 -11.22 -4.98 1.94
N LYS A 67 -10.74 -4.56 0.76
CA LYS A 67 -11.49 -3.78 -0.25
C LYS A 67 -11.83 -2.34 0.14
N GLU A 68 -11.46 -1.89 1.33
CA GLU A 68 -11.64 -0.51 1.78
C GLU A 68 -10.33 0.27 1.66
N ILE A 69 -10.41 1.49 1.13
CA ILE A 69 -9.26 2.40 1.12
C ILE A 69 -9.06 2.92 2.55
N VAL A 70 -7.94 2.54 3.17
CA VAL A 70 -7.54 3.01 4.51
C VAL A 70 -6.64 4.25 4.44
N TYR A 71 -6.04 4.50 3.28
CA TYR A 71 -5.23 5.69 3.02
C TYR A 71 -5.09 5.91 1.51
N TYR A 72 -4.99 7.16 1.08
CA TYR A 72 -4.63 7.52 -0.29
C TYR A 72 -3.77 8.78 -0.30
N GLY A 73 -3.02 8.98 -1.38
CA GLY A 73 -2.11 10.11 -1.51
C GLY A 73 -1.53 10.24 -2.91
N GLY A 74 -0.55 11.13 -3.03
CA GLY A 74 0.17 11.37 -4.29
C GLY A 74 -0.50 12.38 -5.22
N SER A 75 -1.67 12.94 -4.95
CA SER A 75 -2.16 14.14 -5.67
C SER A 75 -1.56 15.40 -5.04
N ASP A 76 -0.98 16.29 -5.85
CA ASP A 76 -0.32 17.50 -5.33
C ASP A 76 -1.33 18.62 -5.04
N GLN A 77 -2.46 18.62 -5.75
CA GLN A 77 -3.47 19.67 -5.71
C GLN A 77 -4.88 19.08 -5.80
N PRO A 78 -5.88 19.65 -5.11
CA PRO A 78 -7.28 19.33 -5.40
C PRO A 78 -7.64 19.66 -6.85
N GLY A 79 -8.57 18.92 -7.44
CA GLY A 79 -9.07 19.15 -8.79
C GLY A 79 -9.38 17.86 -9.54
N GLU A 80 -9.74 17.99 -10.82
CA GLU A 80 -10.21 16.90 -11.67
C GLU A 80 -9.27 15.69 -11.67
N GLY A 81 -7.96 15.91 -11.76
CA GLY A 81 -6.97 14.82 -11.70
C GLY A 81 -7.02 14.04 -10.39
N ALA A 82 -7.09 14.74 -9.24
CA ALA A 82 -7.14 14.12 -7.92
C ALA A 82 -8.47 13.37 -7.69
N GLU A 83 -9.58 13.92 -8.17
CA GLU A 83 -10.90 13.28 -8.13
C GLU A 83 -10.91 12.00 -8.97
N ALA A 84 -10.41 12.06 -10.20
CA ALA A 84 -10.31 10.92 -11.10
C ALA A 84 -9.41 9.81 -10.53
N MET A 85 -8.30 10.19 -9.87
CA MET A 85 -7.40 9.25 -9.19
C MET A 85 -8.14 8.46 -8.12
N LEU A 86 -8.85 9.16 -7.23
CA LEU A 86 -9.58 8.54 -6.14
C LEU A 86 -10.75 7.69 -6.64
N GLU A 87 -11.50 8.17 -7.64
CA GLU A 87 -12.60 7.42 -8.26
C GLU A 87 -12.11 6.10 -8.87
N ALA A 88 -11.02 6.14 -9.63
CA ALA A 88 -10.41 4.96 -10.22
C ALA A 88 -9.91 3.99 -9.14
N ALA A 89 -9.26 4.50 -8.09
CA ALA A 89 -8.79 3.69 -6.97
C ALA A 89 -9.96 2.99 -6.23
N MET A 90 -11.06 3.70 -5.96
CA MET A 90 -12.25 3.14 -5.30
C MET A 90 -12.90 2.04 -6.14
N LYS A 91 -13.07 2.28 -7.45
CA LYS A 91 -13.60 1.28 -8.38
C LYS A 91 -12.74 0.02 -8.40
N TYR A 92 -11.42 0.18 -8.42
CA TYR A 92 -10.50 -0.95 -8.46
C TYR A 92 -10.45 -1.70 -7.12
N ALA A 93 -10.45 -0.98 -5.99
CA ALA A 93 -10.43 -1.56 -4.65
C ALA A 93 -11.57 -2.57 -4.41
N ALA A 94 -12.77 -2.29 -4.95
CA ALA A 94 -13.93 -3.18 -4.84
C ALA A 94 -13.73 -4.55 -5.51
N THR A 95 -12.81 -4.65 -6.48
CA THR A 95 -12.49 -5.87 -7.23
C THR A 95 -11.37 -6.71 -6.60
N LEU A 96 -10.64 -6.14 -5.64
CA LEU A 96 -9.49 -6.78 -5.02
C LEU A 96 -9.90 -7.87 -4.00
N PRO A 97 -9.02 -8.84 -3.69
CA PRO A 97 -9.27 -9.79 -2.61
C PRO A 97 -9.33 -9.11 -1.24
N ASN A 98 -9.87 -9.81 -0.24
CA ASN A 98 -9.91 -9.34 1.15
C ASN A 98 -8.52 -9.47 1.81
N THR A 99 -7.56 -8.67 1.34
CA THR A 99 -6.17 -8.62 1.82
C THR A 99 -5.68 -7.17 1.85
N PHE A 100 -4.44 -6.96 2.27
CA PHE A 100 -3.74 -5.71 2.01
C PHE A 100 -3.39 -5.61 0.53
N SER A 101 -3.58 -4.44 -0.06
CA SER A 101 -3.17 -4.14 -1.44
C SER A 101 -2.67 -2.71 -1.55
N LEU A 102 -1.73 -2.48 -2.46
CA LEU A 102 -1.29 -1.15 -2.87
C LEU A 102 -1.72 -0.92 -4.32
N ILE A 103 -2.55 0.08 -4.53
CA ILE A 103 -2.96 0.54 -5.86
C ILE A 103 -2.07 1.73 -6.21
N ILE A 104 -1.36 1.67 -7.32
CA ILE A 104 -0.80 2.84 -7.99
C ILE A 104 -1.73 3.10 -9.18
N VAL A 105 -2.14 4.35 -9.39
CA VAL A 105 -3.17 4.66 -10.40
C VAL A 105 -2.89 5.99 -11.09
N ALA A 106 -3.22 6.06 -12.38
CA ALA A 106 -3.39 7.30 -13.13
C ALA A 106 -4.88 7.40 -13.49
N GLY A 107 -5.59 8.33 -12.85
CA GLY A 107 -7.06 8.37 -12.85
C GLY A 107 -7.71 8.86 -14.14
N MET A 108 -7.00 9.67 -14.94
CA MET A 108 -7.59 10.23 -16.16
C MET A 108 -7.93 9.13 -17.18
N ASN A 109 -9.13 9.22 -17.79
CA ASN A 109 -9.62 8.24 -18.76
C ASN A 109 -8.75 8.09 -20.03
N TYR A 110 -7.93 9.09 -20.35
CA TYR A 110 -6.98 9.06 -21.46
C TYR A 110 -5.56 8.61 -21.06
N ALA A 111 -5.30 8.29 -19.79
CA ALA A 111 -3.98 7.87 -19.31
C ALA A 111 -3.43 6.67 -20.09
N ALA A 112 -4.25 5.62 -20.27
CA ALA A 112 -3.88 4.43 -21.02
C ALA A 112 -3.58 4.75 -22.50
N TYR A 113 -4.29 5.70 -23.10
CA TYR A 113 -4.04 6.13 -24.48
C TYR A 113 -2.71 6.88 -24.62
N VAL A 114 -2.39 7.74 -23.65
CA VAL A 114 -1.09 8.43 -23.59
C VAL A 114 0.04 7.42 -23.43
N GLU A 115 -0.12 6.43 -22.55
CA GLU A 115 0.88 5.38 -22.36
C GLU A 115 1.05 4.49 -23.60
N ALA A 116 -0.04 4.17 -24.30
CA ALA A 116 -0.01 3.40 -25.55
C ALA A 116 0.73 4.12 -26.70
N LYS A 117 0.88 5.45 -26.63
CA LYS A 117 1.72 6.22 -27.56
C LYS A 117 3.22 6.14 -27.25
N GLY A 118 3.61 5.41 -26.23
CA GLY A 118 5.00 5.28 -25.77
C GLY A 118 5.42 6.34 -24.77
N TYR A 119 4.47 7.07 -24.17
CA TYR A 119 4.77 7.98 -23.07
C TYR A 119 4.76 7.23 -21.74
N ASN A 120 5.59 7.70 -20.81
CA ASN A 120 5.65 7.22 -19.45
C ASN A 120 4.52 7.84 -18.64
N VAL A 121 3.53 7.05 -18.24
CA VAL A 121 2.47 7.49 -17.33
C VAL A 121 2.57 6.74 -16.00
N ILE A 122 2.34 5.43 -16.01
CA ILE A 122 2.34 4.60 -14.79
C ILE A 122 3.23 3.36 -14.90
N LEU A 123 3.50 2.89 -16.12
CA LEU A 123 4.33 1.72 -16.39
C LEU A 123 5.71 1.77 -15.70
N PRO A 124 6.46 2.90 -15.67
CA PRO A 124 7.73 2.95 -14.94
C PRO A 124 7.57 2.63 -13.44
N ALA A 125 6.50 3.12 -12.81
CA ALA A 125 6.22 2.80 -11.42
C ALA A 125 5.83 1.34 -11.24
N GLU A 126 5.09 0.73 -12.17
CA GLU A 126 4.78 -0.70 -12.14
C GLU A 126 6.05 -1.56 -12.15
N LEU A 127 6.98 -1.27 -13.07
CA LEU A 127 8.25 -1.98 -13.18
C LEU A 127 9.09 -1.83 -11.90
N LYS A 128 9.14 -0.61 -11.35
CA LYS A 128 9.83 -0.35 -10.09
C LYS A 128 9.18 -1.06 -8.90
N ALA A 129 7.85 -1.10 -8.83
CA ALA A 129 7.11 -1.80 -7.80
C ALA A 129 7.40 -3.31 -7.82
N LYS A 130 7.38 -3.92 -9.01
CA LYS A 130 7.71 -5.35 -9.21
C LYS A 130 9.12 -5.69 -8.73
N SER A 131 10.06 -4.76 -8.87
CA SER A 131 11.45 -4.92 -8.43
C SER A 131 11.63 -4.73 -6.92
N GLU A 132 11.05 -3.68 -6.34
CA GLU A 132 11.39 -3.24 -4.97
C GLU A 132 10.42 -3.72 -3.89
N LEU A 133 9.11 -3.80 -4.19
CA LEU A 133 8.09 -4.09 -3.18
C LEU A 133 8.29 -5.46 -2.51
N PRO A 134 8.61 -6.56 -3.23
CA PRO A 134 8.84 -7.85 -2.58
C PRO A 134 9.99 -7.81 -1.56
N ALA A 135 11.07 -7.09 -1.87
CA ALA A 135 12.22 -6.97 -1.00
C ALA A 135 11.88 -6.19 0.28
N GLU A 136 11.10 -5.11 0.18
CA GLU A 136 10.67 -4.33 1.35
C GLU A 136 9.67 -5.10 2.24
N ILE A 137 8.75 -5.86 1.65
CA ILE A 137 7.85 -6.75 2.40
C ILE A 137 8.68 -7.81 3.15
N ASN A 138 9.66 -8.44 2.50
CA ASN A 138 10.51 -9.45 3.14
C ASN A 138 11.28 -8.87 4.34
N LYS A 139 11.80 -7.64 4.24
CA LYS A 139 12.44 -6.96 5.38
C LYS A 139 11.48 -6.80 6.57
N LEU A 140 10.22 -6.43 6.31
CA LEU A 140 9.21 -6.30 7.36
C LEU A 140 8.87 -7.66 7.98
N VAL A 141 8.69 -8.70 7.17
CA VAL A 141 8.41 -10.08 7.63
C VAL A 141 9.56 -10.59 8.51
N MET A 142 10.82 -10.39 8.11
CA MET A 142 11.98 -10.80 8.91
C MET A 142 12.01 -10.10 10.28
N LYS A 143 11.71 -8.79 10.32
CA LYS A 143 11.63 -8.03 11.58
C LYS A 143 10.48 -8.53 12.45
N ALA A 144 9.32 -8.79 11.85
CA ALA A 144 8.16 -9.32 12.56
C ALA A 144 8.45 -10.69 13.17
N ASN A 145 9.04 -11.62 12.40
CA ASN A 145 9.42 -12.95 12.88
C ASN A 145 10.42 -12.88 14.04
N LYS A 146 11.45 -12.03 13.93
CA LYS A 146 12.41 -11.82 15.03
C LYS A 146 11.71 -11.33 16.30
N LYS A 147 10.79 -10.36 16.15
CA LYS A 147 10.06 -9.80 17.30
C LYS A 147 9.06 -10.81 17.90
N ALA A 148 8.42 -11.63 17.07
CA ALA A 148 7.53 -12.69 17.53
C ALA A 148 8.29 -13.72 18.36
N ILE A 149 9.48 -14.15 17.92
CA ILE A 149 10.34 -15.09 18.68
C ILE A 149 10.75 -14.48 20.03
N GLU A 150 11.09 -13.18 20.06
CA GLU A 150 11.45 -12.48 21.30
C GLU A 150 10.28 -12.43 22.30
N LEU A 151 9.05 -12.22 21.81
CA LEU A 151 7.86 -12.05 22.66
C LEU A 151 7.23 -13.38 23.08
N PHE A 152 7.25 -14.39 22.22
CA PHE A 152 6.46 -15.62 22.38
C PHE A 152 7.30 -16.90 22.40
N GLY A 153 8.62 -16.79 22.22
CA GLY A 153 9.50 -17.94 22.06
C GLY A 153 9.40 -18.55 20.66
N ASN A 154 10.19 -19.60 20.42
CA ASN A 154 10.13 -20.34 19.17
C ASN A 154 9.12 -21.48 19.30
N ALA A 155 8.25 -21.66 18.30
CA ALA A 155 7.48 -22.90 18.16
C ALA A 155 8.46 -23.97 17.66
N ALA A 156 9.05 -24.71 18.60
CA ALA A 156 9.83 -25.91 18.29
C ALA A 156 8.89 -27.04 17.86
#